data_AF-A0A7Y8KD53-F1
#
_entry.id   AF-A0A7Y8KD53-F1
#
_cell.length_a   1.000
_cell.length_b   1.000
_cell.length_c   1.000
_cell.angle_alpha   90.00
_cell.angle_beta   90.00
_cell.angle_gamma   90.00
#
_symmetry.space_group_name_H-M   'P 1'
#
loop_
_entity.id
_entity.type
_entity.pdbx_description
1 polymer ?
#
loop_
_entity_poly.entity_id
_entity_poly.type
_entity_poly.pdbx_seq_one_letter_code
_entity_poly.pdbx_strand_id
1 'polypeptide(L)'
;MTALLISNAATQPGPGWTFDPDRMIRIANCHSIIEVLRHIKHSGPEWAHRNVHICFPGPSNAWALVYPLQNASAPYFDFMYTHKEPPQEALSALLGKYQQCSVIDWSPGRLACIEAQGVDVETLAEIVRDLAEAAWDEHITFVDASYEEMGRA
;
A
#
# COMPACT_ATOMS: atom_id res chain seq x y z
N MET A 1 -13.96 -48.31 -0.98
CA MET A 1 -14.60 -46.99 -1.06
C MET A 1 -13.75 -46.03 -0.24
N THR A 2 -12.95 -45.20 -0.89
CA THR A 2 -12.02 -44.28 -0.22
C THR A 2 -12.64 -42.89 -0.30
N ALA A 3 -12.98 -42.32 0.86
CA ALA A 3 -13.63 -41.02 0.96
C ALA A 3 -12.62 -39.91 0.58
N LEU A 4 -12.99 -39.10 -0.42
CA LEU A 4 -12.27 -37.88 -0.78
C LEU A 4 -12.62 -36.81 0.26
N LEU A 5 -11.68 -36.50 1.16
CA LEU A 5 -11.80 -35.32 2.03
C LEU A 5 -11.48 -34.08 1.19
N ILE A 6 -12.53 -33.40 0.73
CA ILE A 6 -12.43 -32.04 0.21
C ILE A 6 -12.04 -31.16 1.40
N SER A 7 -10.75 -30.84 1.51
CA SER A 7 -10.32 -29.78 2.40
C SER A 7 -10.77 -28.45 1.80
N ASN A 8 -11.89 -27.93 2.31
CA ASN A 8 -12.16 -26.50 2.24
C ASN A 8 -11.09 -25.79 3.06
N ALA A 9 -9.94 -25.52 2.43
CA ALA A 9 -9.06 -24.47 2.90
C ALA A 9 -9.80 -23.15 2.65
N ALA A 10 -10.61 -22.75 3.62
CA ALA A 10 -11.03 -21.36 3.73
C ALA A 10 -9.73 -20.55 3.75
N THR A 11 -9.49 -19.81 2.68
CA THR A 11 -8.44 -18.80 2.59
C THR A 11 -8.73 -17.83 3.72
N GLN A 12 -8.08 -18.00 4.88
CA GLN A 12 -8.06 -16.94 5.87
C GLN A 12 -7.43 -15.75 5.14
N PRO A 13 -8.13 -14.61 5.04
CA PRO A 13 -7.45 -13.39 4.68
C PRO A 13 -6.26 -13.27 5.64
N GLY A 14 -5.06 -13.02 5.11
CA GLY A 14 -3.96 -12.58 5.97
C GLY A 14 -4.47 -11.45 6.87
N PRO A 15 -3.97 -11.32 8.12
CA PRO A 15 -4.52 -10.35 9.06
C PRO A 15 -4.54 -8.99 8.37
N GLY A 16 -5.74 -8.51 8.06
CA GLY A 16 -5.92 -7.20 7.47
C GLY A 16 -5.29 -6.18 8.41
N TRP A 17 -4.71 -5.14 7.84
CA TRP A 17 -4.13 -4.08 8.66
C TRP A 17 -5.20 -3.56 9.64
N THR A 18 -4.79 -3.33 10.90
CA THR A 18 -5.68 -2.84 11.96
C THR A 18 -4.99 -1.70 12.68
N PHE A 19 -5.72 -0.60 12.88
CA PHE A 19 -5.21 0.54 13.63
C PHE A 19 -5.03 0.20 15.12
N ASP A 20 -3.81 0.31 15.63
CA ASP A 20 -3.42 0.22 17.03
C ASP A 20 -3.25 1.63 17.61
N PRO A 21 -4.20 2.13 18.43
CA PRO A 21 -4.13 3.48 19.01
C PRO A 21 -3.00 3.67 20.02
N ASP A 22 -2.41 2.58 20.54
CA ASP A 22 -1.31 2.65 21.51
C ASP A 22 0.05 2.83 20.82
N ARG A 23 0.11 2.61 19.51
CA ARG A 23 1.37 2.60 18.73
C ARG A 23 1.34 3.48 17.49
N MET A 24 0.16 3.84 17.01
CA MET A 24 0.00 4.58 15.76
C MET A 24 -0.69 5.92 15.97
N ILE A 25 -0.23 6.90 15.21
CA ILE A 25 -0.76 8.26 15.20
C ILE A 25 -1.40 8.51 13.83
N ARG A 26 -2.65 8.98 13.85
CA ARG A 26 -3.36 9.36 12.61
C ARG A 26 -2.82 10.67 12.05
N ILE A 27 -2.71 10.75 10.74
CA ILE A 27 -2.42 11.98 10.01
C ILE A 27 -3.74 12.71 9.82
N ALA A 28 -3.99 13.72 10.66
CA ALA A 28 -5.23 14.48 10.63
C ALA A 28 -5.37 15.34 9.37
N ASN A 29 -6.61 15.66 9.00
CA ASN A 29 -6.99 16.60 7.95
C ASN A 29 -6.55 16.24 6.52
N CYS A 30 -6.15 14.98 6.27
CA CYS A 30 -5.97 14.46 4.92
C CYS A 30 -7.21 13.66 4.52
N HIS A 31 -7.78 13.96 3.36
CA HIS A 31 -9.00 13.32 2.84
C HIS A 31 -8.75 12.60 1.52
N SER A 32 -7.51 12.55 1.04
CA SER A 32 -7.12 11.92 -0.22
C SER A 32 -5.67 11.44 -0.20
N ILE A 33 -5.35 10.47 -1.07
CA ILE A 33 -3.98 9.94 -1.22
C ILE A 33 -2.98 11.07 -1.48
N ILE A 34 -3.32 12.01 -2.37
CA ILE A 34 -2.41 13.11 -2.73
C ILE A 34 -2.16 14.07 -1.57
N GLU A 35 -3.14 14.34 -0.71
CA GLU A 35 -2.94 15.16 0.48
C GLU A 35 -2.02 14.49 1.49
N VAL A 36 -2.19 13.18 1.73
CA VAL A 36 -1.29 12.39 2.58
C VAL A 36 0.13 12.44 2.03
N LEU A 37 0.31 12.13 0.75
CA LEU A 37 1.64 12.07 0.13
C LEU A 37 2.33 13.45 0.11
N ARG A 38 1.58 14.53 -0.17
CA ARG A 38 2.10 15.91 -0.08
C ARG A 38 2.49 16.27 1.34
N HIS A 39 1.66 15.90 2.33
CA HIS A 39 1.96 16.15 3.73
C HIS A 39 3.29 15.51 4.12
N ILE A 40 3.49 14.21 3.85
CA ILE A 40 4.72 13.52 4.24
C ILE A 40 5.94 13.96 3.40
N LYS A 41 5.75 14.40 2.14
CA LYS A 41 6.84 14.91 1.30
C LYS A 41 7.35 16.27 1.77
N HIS A 42 6.44 17.17 2.14
CA HIS A 42 6.73 18.60 2.26
C HIS A 42 6.67 19.15 3.69
N SER A 43 6.25 18.34 4.67
CA SER A 43 6.17 18.78 6.08
C SER A 43 7.50 18.61 6.80
N GLY A 44 7.50 18.50 8.14
CA GLY A 44 8.71 18.57 8.96
C GLY A 44 9.71 17.43 8.75
N PRO A 45 10.93 17.55 9.31
CA PRO A 45 12.00 16.57 9.14
C PRO A 45 11.69 15.18 9.72
N GLU A 46 10.67 15.06 10.58
CA GLU A 46 10.24 13.79 11.14
C GLU A 46 9.82 12.76 10.08
N TRP A 47 9.36 13.19 8.90
CA TRP A 47 8.92 12.30 7.83
C TRP A 47 10.07 11.64 7.07
N ALA A 48 11.32 12.04 7.29
CA ALA A 48 12.50 11.39 6.71
C ALA A 48 12.71 9.95 7.21
N HIS A 49 12.02 9.56 8.28
CA HIS A 49 12.20 8.26 8.93
C HIS A 49 10.89 7.51 9.21
N ARG A 50 9.75 8.04 8.76
CA ARG A 50 8.43 7.49 9.08
C ARG A 50 7.86 6.76 7.88
N ASN A 51 7.46 5.52 8.13
CA ASN A 51 6.61 4.77 7.21
C ASN A 51 5.15 5.15 7.46
N VAL A 52 4.38 5.32 6.41
CA VAL A 52 2.98 5.74 6.50
C VAL A 52 2.07 4.68 5.93
N HIS A 53 1.17 4.17 6.78
CA HIS A 53 0.08 3.31 6.38
C HIS A 53 -1.04 4.15 5.79
N ILE A 54 -1.38 3.90 4.53
CA ILE A 54 -2.57 4.40 3.85
C ILE A 54 -3.58 3.25 3.82
N CYS A 55 -4.75 3.50 4.40
CA CYS A 55 -5.80 2.52 4.55
C CYS A 55 -6.99 2.90 3.69
N PHE A 56 -7.46 1.91 2.95
CA PHE A 56 -8.47 2.05 1.94
C PHE A 56 -9.80 1.55 2.53
N PRO A 57 -10.75 2.47 2.80
CA PRO A 57 -12.01 2.11 3.42
C PRO A 57 -12.86 1.36 2.40
N GLY A 58 -12.89 0.04 2.51
CA GLY A 58 -13.58 -0.85 1.60
C GLY A 58 -13.75 -2.26 2.19
N PRO A 59 -14.52 -3.14 1.54
CA PRO A 59 -14.74 -4.50 2.02
C PRO A 59 -13.45 -5.33 2.08
N SER A 60 -12.42 -4.94 1.32
CA SER A 60 -11.15 -5.65 1.25
C SER A 60 -10.25 -5.38 2.47
N ASN A 61 -10.53 -4.33 3.24
CA ASN A 61 -9.62 -3.80 4.26
C ASN A 61 -8.19 -3.59 3.69
N ALA A 62 -8.15 -3.00 2.50
CA ALA A 62 -6.91 -2.83 1.76
C ALA A 62 -6.00 -1.77 2.38
N TRP A 63 -4.70 -1.93 2.16
CA TRP A 63 -3.70 -1.01 2.69
C TRP A 63 -2.47 -0.94 1.79
N ALA A 64 -1.80 0.20 1.86
CA ALA A 64 -0.45 0.41 1.36
C ALA A 64 0.42 1.01 2.47
N LEU A 65 1.70 0.63 2.52
CA LEU A 65 2.70 1.17 3.43
C LEU A 65 3.75 1.93 2.62
N VAL A 66 3.70 3.25 2.69
CA VAL A 66 4.61 4.15 1.99
C VAL A 66 5.85 4.38 2.84
N TYR A 67 7.02 4.06 2.30
CA TYR A 67 8.31 4.30 2.95
C TYR A 67 8.70 5.79 2.87
N PRO A 68 9.72 6.25 3.65
CA PRO A 68 10.02 7.66 3.77
C PRO A 68 10.25 8.32 2.41
N LEU A 69 9.41 9.32 2.13
CA LEU A 69 9.32 9.94 0.81
C LEU A 69 10.26 11.15 0.67
N GLN A 70 10.68 11.75 1.79
CA GLN A 70 11.62 12.87 1.78
C GLN A 70 12.95 12.42 1.18
N ASN A 71 13.44 13.17 0.19
CA ASN A 71 14.69 12.90 -0.54
C ASN A 71 14.74 11.58 -1.34
N ALA A 72 13.67 10.79 -1.38
CA ALA A 72 13.61 9.58 -2.20
C ALA A 72 13.57 9.95 -3.69
N SER A 73 14.54 9.42 -4.46
CA SER A 73 14.53 9.46 -5.94
C SER A 73 13.75 8.30 -6.56
N ALA A 74 13.50 7.25 -5.78
CA ALA A 74 12.73 6.08 -6.15
C ALA A 74 11.85 5.70 -4.95
N PRO A 75 10.72 6.39 -4.74
CA PRO A 75 9.76 5.99 -3.72
C PRO A 75 9.31 4.55 -3.94
N TYR A 76 9.17 3.81 -2.84
CA TYR A 76 8.61 2.48 -2.86
C TYR A 76 7.59 2.31 -1.75
N PHE A 77 6.67 1.38 -1.95
CA PHE A 77 5.61 1.09 -1.00
C PHE A 77 5.22 -0.39 -1.07
N ASP A 78 4.96 -0.96 0.10
CA ASP A 78 4.30 -2.26 0.19
C ASP A 78 2.79 -2.08 0.05
N PHE A 79 2.10 -3.10 -0.42
CA PHE A 79 0.65 -3.13 -0.43
C PHE A 79 0.12 -4.54 -0.24
N MET A 80 -1.10 -4.62 0.29
CA MET A 80 -1.80 -5.88 0.44
C MET A 80 -1.99 -6.56 -0.92
N TYR A 81 -1.46 -7.77 -1.08
CA TYR A 81 -1.54 -8.50 -2.34
C TYR A 81 -2.12 -9.89 -2.11
N THR A 82 -3.36 -10.10 -2.55
CA THR A 82 -4.14 -11.31 -2.25
C THR A 82 -4.07 -12.37 -3.35
N HIS A 83 -3.56 -12.01 -4.53
CA HIS A 83 -3.39 -12.91 -5.66
C HIS A 83 -2.26 -13.93 -5.42
N LYS A 84 -2.33 -15.05 -6.15
CA LYS A 84 -1.30 -16.10 -6.12
C LYS A 84 -0.29 -15.95 -7.25
N GLU A 85 -0.73 -15.34 -8.33
CA GLU A 85 0.04 -15.05 -9.51
C GLU A 85 1.09 -13.96 -9.23
N PRO A 86 2.20 -13.91 -9.96
CA PRO A 86 3.16 -12.81 -9.87
C PRO A 86 2.50 -11.45 -10.12
N PRO A 87 2.85 -10.39 -9.36
CA PRO A 87 2.29 -9.05 -9.58
C PRO A 87 2.55 -8.52 -10.99
N GLN A 88 3.63 -8.96 -11.65
CA GLN A 88 3.93 -8.63 -13.04
C GLN A 88 2.82 -9.09 -14.01
N GLU A 89 2.15 -10.19 -13.70
CA GLU A 89 1.04 -10.72 -14.50
C GLU A 89 -0.27 -10.05 -14.09
N ALA A 90 -0.59 -10.07 -12.78
CA ALA A 90 -1.85 -9.56 -12.25
C ALA A 90 -2.00 -8.04 -12.43
N LEU A 91 -0.91 -7.29 -12.34
CA LEU A 91 -0.88 -5.82 -12.49
C LEU A 91 -0.27 -5.39 -13.82
N SER A 92 -0.23 -6.29 -14.82
CA SER A 92 0.41 -6.02 -16.12
C SER A 92 -0.10 -4.74 -16.80
N ALA A 93 -1.40 -4.45 -16.72
CA ALA A 93 -1.97 -3.21 -17.27
C ALA A 93 -1.44 -1.96 -16.55
N LEU A 94 -1.35 -2.00 -15.21
CA LEU A 94 -0.82 -0.90 -14.40
C LEU A 94 0.66 -0.69 -14.67
N LEU A 95 1.45 -1.77 -14.69
CA LEU A 95 2.89 -1.70 -14.97
C LEU A 95 3.18 -1.28 -16.42
N GLY A 96 2.28 -1.63 -17.36
CA GLY A 96 2.34 -1.14 -18.73
C GLY A 96 2.05 0.36 -18.85
N LYS A 97 1.13 0.88 -18.02
CA LYS A 97 0.81 2.31 -17.94
C LYS A 97 1.93 3.13 -17.29
N TYR A 98 2.52 2.61 -16.21
CA TYR A 98 3.58 3.28 -15.45
C TYR A 98 4.91 2.53 -15.59
N GLN A 99 5.63 2.80 -16.69
CA GLN A 99 6.90 2.13 -16.99
C GLN A 99 8.02 2.43 -15.99
N GLN A 100 7.86 3.47 -15.17
CA GLN A 100 8.74 3.81 -14.07
C GLN A 100 8.59 2.86 -12.87
N CYS A 101 7.51 2.09 -12.82
CA CYS A 101 7.22 1.15 -11.74
C CYS A 101 7.90 -0.19 -11.97
N SER A 102 8.48 -0.74 -10.91
CA SER A 102 9.01 -2.10 -10.89
C SER A 102 8.60 -2.81 -9.61
N VAL A 103 8.30 -4.10 -9.72
CA VAL A 103 8.00 -4.96 -8.56
C VAL A 103 9.34 -5.44 -7.99
N ILE A 104 9.65 -5.06 -6.75
CA ILE A 104 10.96 -5.32 -6.14
C ILE A 104 10.93 -6.45 -5.09
N ASP A 105 9.76 -6.73 -4.51
CA ASP A 105 9.53 -7.87 -3.61
C ASP A 105 8.06 -8.27 -3.65
N TRP A 106 7.77 -9.54 -3.36
CA TRP A 106 6.40 -10.01 -3.15
C TRP A 106 6.33 -11.39 -2.48
N SER A 107 5.20 -11.66 -1.85
CA SER A 107 4.84 -12.95 -1.28
C SER A 107 3.42 -13.30 -1.70
N PRO A 108 3.18 -14.49 -2.29
CA PRO A 108 1.85 -14.92 -2.71
C PRO A 108 0.82 -14.83 -1.58
N GLY A 109 -0.32 -14.19 -1.86
CA GLY A 109 -1.43 -14.03 -0.90
C GLY A 109 -1.11 -13.20 0.35
N ARG A 110 -0.01 -12.43 0.36
CA ARG A 110 0.40 -11.60 1.50
C ARG A 110 0.59 -10.13 1.11
N LEU A 111 1.65 -9.82 0.37
CA LEU A 111 2.00 -8.46 0.00
C LEU A 111 2.86 -8.42 -1.25
N ALA A 112 2.91 -7.27 -1.90
CA ALA A 112 3.88 -6.96 -2.94
C ALA A 112 4.43 -5.55 -2.71
N CYS A 113 5.61 -5.29 -3.26
CA CYS A 113 6.33 -4.03 -3.13
C CYS A 113 6.62 -3.47 -4.53
N ILE A 114 6.23 -2.22 -4.75
CA ILE A 114 6.52 -1.48 -5.98
C ILE A 114 7.48 -0.33 -5.66
N GLU A 115 8.54 -0.20 -6.45
CA GLU A 115 9.37 1.00 -6.56
C GLU A 115 8.94 1.79 -7.79
N ALA A 116 8.81 3.11 -7.68
CA ALA A 116 8.48 4.02 -8.77
C ALA A 116 9.62 5.04 -8.98
N GLN A 117 10.44 4.85 -10.01
CA GLN A 117 11.66 5.63 -10.21
C GLN A 117 11.38 7.01 -10.83
N GLY A 118 11.93 8.06 -10.22
CA GLY A 118 11.89 9.42 -10.78
C GLY A 118 10.49 10.04 -10.85
N VAL A 119 9.50 9.47 -10.15
CA VAL A 119 8.13 9.99 -10.12
C VAL A 119 7.99 11.13 -9.11
N ASP A 120 7.16 12.11 -9.43
CA ASP A 120 6.75 13.14 -8.48
C ASP A 120 5.61 12.66 -7.56
N VAL A 121 5.21 13.49 -6.61
CA VAL A 121 4.22 13.12 -5.60
C VAL A 121 2.83 12.98 -6.20
N GLU A 122 2.51 13.76 -7.22
CA GLU A 122 1.27 13.67 -7.99
C GLU A 122 1.17 12.33 -8.72
N THR A 123 2.20 11.96 -9.47
CA THR A 123 2.26 10.69 -10.21
C THR A 123 2.23 9.50 -9.26
N LEU A 124 2.93 9.58 -8.11
CA LEU A 124 2.86 8.54 -7.09
C LEU A 124 1.43 8.38 -6.54
N ALA A 125 0.70 9.48 -6.34
CA ALA A 125 -0.68 9.43 -5.89
C ALA A 125 -1.60 8.75 -6.92
N GLU A 126 -1.38 8.99 -8.21
CA GLU A 126 -2.10 8.32 -9.30
C GLU A 126 -1.79 6.83 -9.36
N ILE A 127 -0.51 6.44 -9.24
CA ILE A 127 -0.08 5.05 -9.19
C ILE A 127 -0.78 4.30 -8.04
N VAL A 128 -0.78 4.86 -6.82
CA VAL A 128 -1.39 4.23 -5.65
C VAL A 128 -2.92 4.12 -5.80
N ARG A 129 -3.56 5.10 -6.44
CA ARG A 129 -5.01 5.03 -6.72
C ARG A 129 -5.34 3.96 -7.75
N ASP A 130 -4.64 3.94 -8.87
CA ASP A 130 -4.86 2.95 -9.93
C ASP A 130 -4.52 1.55 -9.45
N LEU A 131 -3.55 1.41 -8.54
CA LEU A 131 -3.27 0.16 -7.87
C LEU A 131 -4.44 -0.30 -7.02
N ALA A 132 -5.09 0.61 -6.28
CA ALA A 132 -6.24 0.25 -5.48
C ALA A 132 -7.39 -0.28 -6.33
N GLU A 133 -7.60 0.33 -7.50
CA GLU A 133 -8.57 -0.16 -8.48
C GLU A 133 -8.14 -1.52 -9.07
N ALA A 134 -6.88 -1.65 -9.52
CA ALA A 134 -6.40 -2.86 -10.18
C ALA A 134 -6.29 -4.07 -9.25
N ALA A 135 -5.88 -3.86 -7.99
CA ALA A 135 -5.62 -4.94 -7.03
C ALA A 135 -6.84 -5.29 -6.18
N TRP A 136 -7.74 -4.33 -5.94
CA TRP A 136 -8.84 -4.50 -4.98
C TRP A 136 -10.22 -4.12 -5.54
N ASP A 137 -10.33 -3.67 -6.80
CA ASP A 137 -11.57 -3.14 -7.39
C ASP A 137 -12.19 -1.99 -6.57
N GLU A 138 -11.33 -1.22 -5.88
CA GLU A 138 -11.76 -0.13 -5.02
C GLU A 138 -11.54 1.23 -5.72
N HIS A 139 -12.65 1.89 -6.08
CA HIS A 139 -12.64 3.27 -6.59
C HIS A 139 -12.69 4.27 -5.44
N ILE A 140 -11.51 4.68 -4.95
CA ILE A 140 -11.41 5.37 -3.67
C ILE A 140 -11.20 6.86 -3.84
N THR A 141 -12.02 7.64 -3.12
CA THR A 141 -11.88 9.09 -2.99
C THR A 141 -11.30 9.51 -1.64
N PHE A 142 -11.48 8.70 -0.59
CA PHE A 142 -11.08 9.00 0.79
C PHE A 142 -10.20 7.90 1.38
N VAL A 143 -9.15 8.30 2.10
CA VAL A 143 -8.23 7.36 2.79
C VAL A 143 -8.02 7.78 4.23
N ASP A 144 -7.87 6.80 5.12
CA ASP A 144 -7.31 7.02 6.46
C ASP A 144 -5.79 6.82 6.37
N ALA A 145 -5.02 7.62 7.12
CA ALA A 145 -3.57 7.53 7.10
C ALA A 145 -3.00 7.60 8.51
N SER A 146 -2.01 6.77 8.79
CA SER A 146 -1.34 6.72 10.10
C SER A 146 0.12 6.30 9.97
N TYR A 147 0.89 6.54 11.01
CA TYR A 147 2.28 6.11 11.11
C TYR A 147 2.56 5.57 12.52
N GLU A 148 3.50 4.65 12.64
CA GLU A 148 3.95 4.17 13.94
C GLU A 148 4.80 5.23 14.64
N GLU A 149 4.52 5.49 15.91
CA GLU A 149 5.41 6.28 16.76
C GLU A 149 6.64 5.44 17.09
N MET A 150 7.70 5.59 16.30
CA MET A 150 8.98 4.98 16.67
C MET A 150 9.44 5.62 17.98
N GLY A 151 9.58 4.79 19.02
CA GLY A 151 10.13 5.21 20.30
C GLY A 151 11.45 5.95 20.05
N ARG A 152 11.61 7.12 20.69
CA ARG A 152 12.87 7.87 20.62
C ARG A 152 13.99 6.93 21.05
N ALA A 153 14.89 6.59 20.12
CA ALA A 153 16.15 5.94 20.46
C ALA A 153 17.01 6.87 21.32
#